data_AF-A0A521G4K4-F1
#
_entry.id   AF-A0A521G4K4-F1
#
_cell.length_a   1.000
_cell.length_b   1.000
_cell.length_c   1.000
_cell.angle_alpha   90.00
_cell.angle_beta   90.00
_cell.angle_gamma   90.00
#
_symmetry.space_group_name_H-M   'P 1'
#
loop_
_entity.id
_entity.type
_entity.pdbx_description
1 polymer ?
#
loop_
_entity_poly.entity_id
_entity_poly.type
_entity_poly.pdbx_seq_one_letter_code
_entity_poly.pdbx_strand_id
1 'polypeptide(L)'
;MYREFFDKALDLKILKATDAESAKIALTGYPCGLPSWEIIDGEAALHDIRFWGEYDMILKGFLDFYRTFFGQVSVRNSSIPDNVYFPEQVEQVLLFNNDFLKTAKKVRECCSKNAEYANAIRWQPAFKQLIYRNDAGKLIVTISQNSVGNAITELLGVVANRVADAAAYAKFEAKLMERLFEVRRRLIEADLGVPVKNQYWHEEQTAAVASSAV
;
A
#
# COMPACT_ATOMS: atom_id res chain seq x y z
N MET A 1 -11.35 -12.31 0.85
CA MET A 1 -10.51 -12.42 2.07
C MET A 1 -10.23 -11.08 2.71
N TYR A 2 -9.39 -10.20 2.14
CA TYR A 2 -9.15 -8.88 2.73
C TYR A 2 -10.45 -8.07 2.87
N ARG A 3 -11.15 -7.80 1.76
CA ARG A 3 -12.45 -7.08 1.79
C ARG A 3 -13.49 -7.74 2.70
N GLU A 4 -13.62 -9.05 2.61
CA GLU A 4 -14.55 -9.83 3.43
C GLU A 4 -14.32 -9.66 4.95
N PHE A 5 -13.07 -9.53 5.40
CA PHE A 5 -12.78 -9.24 6.80
C PHE A 5 -13.31 -7.86 7.19
N PHE A 6 -13.05 -6.82 6.39
CA PHE A 6 -13.55 -5.47 6.68
C PHE A 6 -15.07 -5.38 6.57
N ASP A 7 -15.68 -6.04 5.58
CA ASP A 7 -17.14 -6.04 5.38
C ASP A 7 -17.88 -6.75 6.52
N LYS A 8 -17.28 -7.81 7.09
CA LYS A 8 -17.88 -8.57 8.22
C LYS A 8 -17.50 -8.01 9.59
N ALA A 9 -16.34 -7.36 9.72
CA ALA A 9 -15.86 -6.80 10.98
C ALA A 9 -16.32 -5.36 11.22
N LEU A 10 -16.60 -4.61 10.15
CA LEU A 10 -16.87 -3.19 10.26
C LEU A 10 -18.20 -2.83 9.57
N ASP A 11 -19.17 -2.36 10.35
CA ASP A 11 -20.41 -1.80 9.81
C ASP A 11 -20.23 -0.32 9.43
N LEU A 12 -19.45 -0.07 8.38
CA LEU A 12 -19.12 1.27 7.91
C LEU A 12 -20.29 1.90 7.15
N LYS A 13 -20.69 3.12 7.50
CA LYS A 13 -21.75 3.89 6.84
C LYS A 13 -21.18 4.95 5.90
N ILE A 14 -20.10 5.63 6.30
CA ILE A 14 -19.47 6.72 5.56
C ILE A 14 -18.37 6.19 4.63
N LEU A 15 -17.55 5.24 5.09
CA LEU A 15 -16.44 4.67 4.33
C LEU A 15 -16.89 3.42 3.58
N LYS A 16 -17.23 3.55 2.29
CA LYS A 16 -17.71 2.42 1.47
C LYS A 16 -16.59 1.80 0.67
N ALA A 17 -16.38 0.49 0.85
CA ALA A 17 -15.36 -0.23 0.09
C ALA A 17 -15.58 -0.04 -1.42
N THR A 18 -14.52 0.31 -2.13
CA THR A 18 -14.55 0.53 -3.58
C THR A 18 -13.61 -0.43 -4.30
N ASP A 19 -13.85 -0.62 -5.60
CA ASP A 19 -12.99 -1.44 -6.43
C ASP A 19 -11.69 -0.70 -6.82
N ALA A 20 -10.70 -1.46 -7.31
CA ALA A 20 -9.39 -0.91 -7.60
C ALA A 20 -9.41 0.04 -8.80
N GLU A 21 -10.30 -0.16 -9.78
CA GLU A 21 -10.41 0.71 -10.94
C GLU A 21 -11.05 2.04 -10.55
N SER A 22 -12.12 1.99 -9.75
CA SER A 22 -12.78 3.19 -9.23
C SER A 22 -11.88 4.03 -8.32
N ALA A 23 -10.95 3.42 -7.59
CA ALA A 23 -9.98 4.15 -6.75
C ALA A 23 -8.83 4.76 -7.57
N LYS A 24 -8.55 4.26 -8.77
CA LYS A 24 -7.33 4.57 -9.50
C LYS A 24 -7.31 5.99 -10.04
N ILE A 25 -6.17 6.66 -9.88
CA ILE A 25 -5.75 7.84 -10.62
C ILE A 25 -5.10 7.33 -11.92
N ALA A 26 -5.74 7.51 -13.06
CA ALA A 26 -5.30 6.96 -14.34
C ALA A 26 -3.88 7.42 -14.71
N LEU A 27 -3.51 8.65 -14.35
CA LEU A 27 -2.18 9.19 -14.60
C LEU A 27 -1.08 8.38 -13.92
N THR A 28 -1.28 7.91 -12.69
CA THR A 28 -0.23 7.24 -11.92
C THR A 28 -0.44 5.74 -11.79
N GLY A 29 -1.66 5.25 -12.05
CA GLY A 29 -2.09 3.90 -11.71
C GLY A 29 -2.25 3.66 -10.21
N TYR A 30 -2.13 4.70 -9.37
CA TYR A 30 -2.30 4.62 -7.93
C TYR A 30 -3.78 4.68 -7.54
N PRO A 31 -4.27 3.89 -6.57
CA PRO A 31 -3.56 2.85 -5.84
C PRO A 31 -3.56 1.52 -6.61
N CYS A 32 -2.39 0.89 -6.68
CA CYS A 32 -2.23 -0.39 -7.37
C CYS A 32 -2.48 -1.56 -6.42
N GLY A 33 -3.74 -2.02 -6.34
CA GLY A 33 -4.12 -3.20 -5.55
C GLY A 33 -4.22 -2.98 -4.03
N LEU A 34 -4.19 -1.72 -3.59
CA LEU A 34 -4.44 -1.38 -2.19
C LEU A 34 -5.95 -1.32 -1.92
N PRO A 35 -6.40 -1.79 -0.75
CA PRO A 35 -7.78 -1.59 -0.33
C PRO A 35 -8.10 -0.09 -0.23
N SER A 36 -9.29 0.27 -0.69
CA SER A 36 -9.72 1.66 -0.79
C SER A 36 -11.20 1.78 -0.43
N TRP A 37 -11.58 2.92 0.12
CA TRP A 37 -12.94 3.28 0.50
C TRP A 37 -13.29 4.65 -0.06
N GLU A 38 -14.47 4.77 -0.68
CA GLU A 38 -15.05 6.05 -1.03
C GLU A 38 -15.64 6.71 0.23
N ILE A 39 -15.38 8.01 0.40
CA ILE A 39 -16.01 8.83 1.43
C ILE A 39 -17.36 9.30 0.89
N ILE A 40 -18.44 8.73 1.41
CA ILE A 40 -19.80 9.15 1.08
C ILE A 40 -20.02 10.59 1.56
N ASP A 41 -20.73 11.39 0.76
CA ASP A 41 -20.89 12.85 0.93
C ASP A 41 -19.60 13.68 0.83
N GLY A 42 -18.50 13.03 0.42
CA GLY A 42 -17.24 13.69 0.08
C GLY A 42 -16.65 14.50 1.22
N GLU A 43 -16.36 15.78 0.95
CA GLU A 43 -15.60 16.64 1.88
C GLU A 43 -16.40 16.96 3.15
N ALA A 44 -17.72 17.05 3.04
CA ALA A 44 -18.59 17.34 4.18
C ALA A 44 -18.45 16.28 5.29
N ALA A 45 -18.25 15.02 4.91
CA ALA A 45 -18.09 13.92 5.85
C ALA A 45 -16.80 14.01 6.69
N LEU A 46 -15.76 14.71 6.22
CA LEU A 46 -14.52 14.92 6.99
C LEU A 46 -14.74 15.74 8.27
N HIS A 47 -15.82 16.53 8.30
CA HIS A 47 -16.23 17.31 9.47
C HIS A 47 -17.14 16.52 10.42
N ASP A 48 -17.63 15.34 10.05
CA ASP A 48 -18.41 14.47 10.93
C ASP A 48 -17.47 13.60 11.78
N ILE A 49 -17.68 13.59 13.10
CA ILE A 49 -16.90 12.73 14.02
C ILE A 49 -17.05 11.23 13.70
N ARG A 50 -18.17 10.82 13.11
CA ARG A 50 -18.41 9.43 12.69
C ARG A 50 -17.43 8.98 11.63
N PHE A 51 -17.00 9.87 10.72
CA PHE A 51 -15.97 9.54 9.74
C PHE A 51 -14.69 9.10 10.44
N TRP A 52 -14.25 9.87 11.45
CA TRP A 52 -13.04 9.55 12.21
C TRP A 52 -13.18 8.28 13.04
N GLY A 53 -14.37 7.99 13.56
CA GLY A 53 -14.67 6.71 14.21
C GLY A 53 -14.56 5.52 13.26
N GLU A 54 -15.15 5.63 12.07
CA GLU A 54 -15.05 4.60 11.02
C GLU A 54 -13.61 4.43 10.52
N TYR A 55 -12.89 5.53 10.37
CA TYR A 55 -11.49 5.53 9.99
C TYR A 55 -10.64 4.75 11.01
N ASP A 56 -10.84 5.00 12.30
CA ASP A 56 -10.16 4.29 13.39
C ASP A 56 -10.53 2.80 13.42
N MET A 57 -11.80 2.45 13.16
CA MET A 57 -12.22 1.05 13.01
C MET A 57 -11.47 0.34 11.88
N ILE A 58 -11.31 0.99 10.73
CA ILE A 58 -10.50 0.44 9.63
C ILE A 58 -9.06 0.22 10.11
N LEU A 59 -8.42 1.22 10.73
CA LEU A 59 -7.04 1.07 11.23
C LEU A 59 -6.90 -0.10 12.21
N LYS A 60 -7.83 -0.25 13.15
CA LYS A 60 -7.88 -1.39 14.09
C LYS A 60 -8.03 -2.72 13.37
N GLY A 61 -8.92 -2.80 12.38
CA GLY A 61 -9.12 -4.01 11.57
C GLY A 61 -7.87 -4.38 10.77
N PHE A 62 -7.20 -3.38 10.20
CA PHE A 62 -5.89 -3.56 9.56
C PHE A 62 -4.87 -4.17 10.52
N LEU A 63 -4.75 -3.62 11.74
CA LEU A 63 -3.82 -4.13 12.75
C LEU A 63 -4.10 -5.59 13.08
N ASP A 64 -5.35 -5.95 13.34
CA ASP A 64 -5.73 -7.33 13.67
C ASP A 64 -5.49 -8.30 12.52
N PHE A 65 -5.85 -7.91 11.29
CA PHE A 65 -5.61 -8.71 10.10
C PHE A 65 -4.13 -9.03 9.96
N TYR A 66 -3.27 -8.01 10.00
CA TYR A 66 -1.84 -8.18 9.77
C TYR A 66 -1.15 -8.90 10.92
N ARG A 67 -1.49 -8.59 12.18
CA ARG A 67 -0.93 -9.31 13.35
C ARG A 67 -1.29 -10.79 13.30
N THR A 68 -2.53 -11.12 12.94
CA THR A 68 -2.97 -12.51 12.77
C THR A 68 -2.23 -13.18 11.61
N PHE A 69 -2.12 -12.50 10.47
CA PHE A 69 -1.40 -13.02 9.31
C PHE A 69 0.08 -13.28 9.63
N PHE A 70 0.77 -12.36 10.33
CA PHE A 70 2.15 -12.55 10.75
C PHE A 70 2.31 -13.70 11.74
N GLY A 71 1.38 -13.85 12.67
CA GLY A 71 1.32 -15.02 13.53
C GLY A 71 1.35 -16.31 12.71
N GLN A 72 0.46 -16.43 11.72
CA GLN A 72 0.37 -17.62 10.87
C GLN A 72 1.56 -17.82 9.93
N VAL A 73 2.16 -16.75 9.42
CA VAL A 73 3.37 -16.81 8.60
C VAL A 73 4.53 -17.32 9.46
N SER A 74 4.70 -16.79 10.67
CA SER A 74 5.84 -17.09 11.55
C SER A 74 5.72 -18.46 12.20
N VAL A 75 4.56 -18.76 12.78
CA VAL A 75 4.27 -20.00 13.50
C VAL A 75 3.04 -20.65 12.89
N ARG A 76 3.17 -21.90 12.45
CA ARG A 76 2.04 -22.66 11.91
C ARG A 76 0.98 -22.80 13.01
N ASN A 77 -0.28 -22.46 12.68
CA ASN A 77 -1.40 -22.51 13.60
C ASN A 77 -1.17 -21.66 14.86
N SER A 78 -0.58 -20.48 14.70
CA SER A 78 -0.48 -19.49 15.79
C SER A 78 -1.86 -19.25 16.41
N SER A 79 -1.90 -19.05 17.72
CA SER A 79 -3.10 -18.58 18.40
C SER A 79 -3.48 -17.17 17.94
N ILE A 80 -4.68 -16.74 18.30
CA ILE A 80 -5.11 -15.34 18.17
C ILE A 80 -4.10 -14.46 18.92
N PRO A 81 -3.64 -13.34 18.34
CA PRO A 81 -2.78 -12.39 19.03
C PRO A 81 -3.45 -11.77 20.25
N ASP A 82 -2.67 -11.43 21.28
CA ASP A 82 -3.21 -10.73 22.45
C ASP A 82 -3.71 -9.34 22.09
N ASN A 83 -4.77 -8.85 22.76
CA ASN A 83 -5.30 -7.50 22.58
C ASN A 83 -5.67 -7.19 21.12
N VAL A 84 -6.35 -8.12 20.45
CA VAL A 84 -7.04 -7.83 19.18
C VAL A 84 -8.31 -7.03 19.44
N TYR A 85 -8.67 -6.15 18.52
CA TYR A 85 -9.86 -5.32 18.58
C TYR A 85 -11.13 -6.08 18.17
N PHE A 86 -11.00 -7.04 17.25
CA PHE A 86 -12.09 -7.81 16.63
C PHE A 86 -11.85 -9.34 16.77
N PRO A 87 -11.84 -9.89 18.01
CA PRO A 87 -11.45 -11.29 18.26
C PRO A 87 -12.35 -12.30 17.53
N GLU A 88 -13.66 -12.10 17.54
CA GLU A 88 -14.61 -13.00 16.89
C GLU A 88 -14.39 -13.05 15.37
N GLN A 89 -14.16 -11.90 14.74
CA GLN A 89 -13.93 -11.84 13.29
C GLN A 89 -12.55 -12.34 12.89
N VAL A 90 -11.53 -12.13 13.73
CA VAL A 90 -10.22 -12.77 13.56
C VAL A 90 -10.38 -14.29 13.53
N GLU A 91 -11.13 -14.86 14.46
CA GLU A 91 -11.36 -16.30 14.51
C GLU A 91 -12.18 -16.79 13.31
N GLN A 92 -13.37 -16.21 13.11
CA GLN A 92 -14.36 -16.69 12.14
C GLN A 92 -14.00 -16.41 10.67
N VAL A 93 -13.37 -15.27 10.39
CA VAL A 93 -13.11 -14.82 9.02
C VAL A 93 -11.67 -15.10 8.59
N LEU A 94 -10.71 -15.12 9.52
CA LEU A 94 -9.30 -15.37 9.20
C LEU A 94 -8.85 -16.78 9.58
N LEU A 95 -8.98 -17.17 10.85
CA LEU A 95 -8.41 -18.45 11.33
C LEU A 95 -9.20 -19.68 10.89
N PHE A 96 -10.52 -19.57 10.72
CA PHE A 96 -11.34 -20.62 10.10
C PHE A 96 -11.32 -20.59 8.55
N ASN A 97 -10.56 -19.69 7.93
CA ASN A 97 -10.45 -19.58 6.49
C ASN A 97 -9.24 -20.36 5.94
N ASN A 98 -9.50 -21.49 5.29
CA ASN A 98 -8.47 -22.34 4.71
C ASN A 98 -7.59 -21.63 3.67
N ASP A 99 -8.14 -20.68 2.91
CA ASP A 99 -7.36 -19.96 1.91
C ASP A 99 -6.43 -18.93 2.56
N PHE A 100 -6.85 -18.33 3.68
CA PHE A 100 -5.99 -17.45 4.48
C PHE A 100 -4.78 -18.22 5.02
N LEU A 101 -5.03 -19.39 5.63
CA LEU A 101 -3.98 -20.25 6.16
C LEU A 101 -3.04 -20.79 5.07
N LYS A 102 -3.56 -21.18 3.90
CA LYS A 102 -2.76 -21.60 2.75
C LYS A 102 -1.88 -20.45 2.24
N THR A 103 -2.42 -19.24 2.19
CA THR A 103 -1.68 -18.05 1.76
C THR A 103 -0.53 -17.76 2.72
N ALA A 104 -0.78 -17.76 4.03
CA ALA A 104 0.25 -17.57 5.05
C ALA A 104 1.34 -18.66 4.96
N LYS A 105 0.95 -19.92 4.77
CA LYS A 105 1.88 -21.04 4.54
C LYS A 105 2.75 -20.80 3.31
N LYS A 106 2.15 -20.40 2.18
CA LYS A 106 2.87 -20.15 0.93
C LYS A 106 3.88 -19.01 1.10
N VAL A 107 3.48 -17.92 1.75
CA VAL A 107 4.38 -16.80 2.05
C VAL A 107 5.55 -17.26 2.92
N ARG A 108 5.30 -18.01 4.01
CA ARG A 108 6.37 -18.58 4.84
C ARG A 108 7.36 -19.41 4.00
N GLU A 109 6.85 -20.37 3.23
CA GLU A 109 7.69 -21.28 2.44
C GLU A 109 8.52 -20.54 1.39
N CYS A 110 7.94 -19.55 0.71
CA CYS A 110 8.64 -18.74 -0.27
C CYS A 110 9.72 -17.86 0.39
N CYS A 111 9.42 -17.21 1.52
CA CYS A 111 10.40 -16.41 2.25
C CYS A 111 11.58 -17.23 2.76
N SER A 112 11.35 -18.45 3.26
CA SER A 112 12.42 -19.32 3.75
C SER A 112 13.31 -19.89 2.64
N LYS A 113 12.79 -20.03 1.41
CA LYS A 113 13.52 -20.66 0.30
C LYS A 113 14.09 -19.67 -0.72
N ASN A 114 13.57 -18.46 -0.79
CA ASN A 114 13.90 -17.48 -1.82
C ASN A 114 14.20 -16.11 -1.20
N ALA A 115 15.50 -15.77 -1.14
CA ALA A 115 15.98 -14.50 -0.61
C ALA A 115 15.54 -13.29 -1.44
N GLU A 116 15.38 -13.44 -2.77
CA GLU A 116 14.89 -12.39 -3.65
C GLU A 116 13.41 -12.09 -3.37
N TYR A 117 12.59 -13.13 -3.19
CA TYR A 117 11.18 -12.99 -2.80
C TYR A 117 11.03 -12.35 -1.42
N ALA A 118 11.83 -12.81 -0.45
CA ALA A 118 11.87 -12.25 0.90
C ALA A 118 12.23 -10.75 0.86
N ASN A 119 13.22 -10.36 0.05
CA ASN A 119 13.57 -8.96 -0.18
C ASN A 119 12.45 -8.21 -0.91
N ALA A 120 11.80 -8.80 -1.92
CA ALA A 120 10.73 -8.14 -2.67
C ALA A 120 9.50 -7.80 -1.82
N ILE A 121 9.08 -8.68 -0.90
CA ILE A 121 7.99 -8.37 0.05
C ILE A 121 8.42 -7.23 0.98
N ARG A 122 9.71 -7.16 1.35
CA ARG A 122 10.29 -6.09 2.17
C ARG A 122 10.20 -4.71 1.52
N TRP A 123 10.26 -4.66 0.19
CA TRP A 123 10.31 -3.42 -0.61
C TRP A 123 8.98 -3.03 -1.28
N GLN A 124 7.87 -3.70 -0.96
CA GLN A 124 6.56 -3.20 -1.40
C GLN A 124 6.30 -1.79 -0.82
N PRO A 125 5.53 -0.91 -1.48
CA PRO A 125 5.49 0.52 -1.17
C PRO A 125 4.83 0.93 0.15
N ALA A 126 5.37 2.04 0.70
CA ALA A 126 5.13 2.64 2.02
C ALA A 126 3.70 2.83 2.49
N PHE A 127 3.54 2.69 3.82
CA PHE A 127 2.42 3.16 4.62
C PHE A 127 2.14 4.58 4.20
N LYS A 128 1.05 4.74 3.48
CA LYS A 128 0.49 6.05 3.20
C LYS A 128 -1.00 5.89 3.43
N GLN A 129 -1.43 6.43 4.56
CA GLN A 129 -2.81 6.78 4.79
C GLN A 129 -3.08 7.97 3.89
N LEU A 130 -3.71 7.75 2.74
CA LEU A 130 -3.98 8.80 1.77
C LEU A 130 -5.47 9.00 1.65
N ILE A 131 -5.87 10.25 1.82
CA ILE A 131 -7.15 10.77 1.35
C ILE A 131 -6.82 11.59 0.10
N TYR A 132 -7.43 11.25 -1.02
CA TYR A 132 -7.21 11.93 -2.30
C TYR A 132 -8.49 11.96 -3.11
N ARG A 133 -8.55 12.80 -4.14
CA ARG A 133 -9.62 12.76 -5.13
C ARG A 133 -9.19 11.89 -6.31
N ASN A 134 -10.05 10.96 -6.72
CA ASN A 134 -9.84 10.19 -7.95
C ASN A 134 -10.21 11.02 -9.19
N ASP A 135 -10.06 10.42 -10.38
CA ASP A 135 -10.36 11.09 -11.65
C ASP A 135 -11.84 11.50 -11.81
N ALA A 136 -12.75 10.87 -11.05
CA ALA A 136 -14.17 11.21 -11.00
C ALA A 136 -14.50 12.29 -9.95
N GLY A 137 -13.49 12.86 -9.28
CA GLY A 137 -13.65 13.86 -8.23
C GLY A 137 -14.10 13.31 -6.86
N LYS A 138 -14.26 11.99 -6.74
CA LYS A 138 -14.65 11.32 -5.50
C LYS A 138 -13.50 11.29 -4.51
N LEU A 139 -13.81 11.52 -3.24
CA LEU A 139 -12.83 11.39 -2.17
C LEU A 139 -12.63 9.92 -1.81
N ILE A 140 -11.39 9.45 -1.90
CA ILE A 140 -10.99 8.08 -1.63
C ILE A 140 -10.00 8.05 -0.48
N VAL A 141 -10.26 7.17 0.49
CA VAL A 141 -9.31 6.73 1.50
C VAL A 141 -8.65 5.46 1.03
N THR A 142 -7.32 5.39 1.05
CA THR A 142 -6.60 4.13 0.91
C THR A 142 -5.55 4.01 2.02
N ILE A 143 -5.36 2.78 2.47
CA ILE A 143 -4.43 2.46 3.55
C ILE A 143 -3.56 1.30 3.04
N SER A 144 -2.25 1.54 3.04
CA SER A 144 -1.22 0.54 2.75
C SER A 144 -0.39 0.24 3.99
N GLN A 145 0.22 -0.96 4.04
CA GLN A 145 1.04 -1.43 5.14
C GLN A 145 2.43 -1.78 4.59
N ASN A 146 3.48 -1.10 5.08
CA ASN A 146 4.87 -1.31 4.65
C ASN A 146 5.69 -2.25 5.52
N SER A 147 5.20 -2.53 6.72
CA SER A 147 5.94 -3.35 7.68
C SER A 147 5.68 -4.83 7.48
N VAL A 148 4.87 -5.23 6.50
CA VAL A 148 4.58 -6.64 6.18
C VAL A 148 5.85 -7.39 5.85
N GLY A 149 6.63 -6.90 4.91
CA GLY A 149 7.86 -7.60 4.52
C GLY A 149 8.97 -7.48 5.54
N ASN A 150 9.12 -6.33 6.21
CA ASN A 150 10.11 -6.17 7.30
C ASN A 150 9.82 -7.13 8.45
N ALA A 151 8.59 -7.13 8.98
CA ALA A 151 8.23 -7.98 10.10
C ALA A 151 8.32 -9.47 9.74
N ILE A 152 7.87 -9.88 8.54
CA ILE A 152 7.98 -11.28 8.10
C ILE A 152 9.43 -11.72 7.99
N THR A 153 10.30 -10.92 7.38
CA THR A 153 11.71 -11.31 7.21
C THR A 153 12.46 -11.38 8.54
N GLU A 154 12.19 -10.45 9.46
CA GLU A 154 12.73 -10.49 10.83
C GLU A 154 12.20 -11.69 11.63
N LEU A 155 10.88 -11.92 11.62
CA LEU A 155 10.25 -13.05 12.33
C LEU A 155 10.71 -14.42 11.80
N LEU A 156 11.03 -14.51 10.50
CA LEU A 156 11.55 -15.72 9.88
C LEU A 156 13.07 -15.86 9.99
N GLY A 157 13.77 -14.91 10.63
CA GLY A 157 15.23 -14.91 10.74
C GLY A 157 15.95 -14.74 9.40
N VAL A 158 15.26 -14.25 8.37
CA VAL A 158 15.80 -14.05 7.02
C VAL A 158 16.46 -12.67 6.96
N VAL A 159 17.76 -12.63 7.25
CA VAL A 159 18.56 -11.40 7.13
C VAL A 159 19.17 -11.33 5.74
N ALA A 160 18.72 -10.36 4.93
CA ALA A 160 19.40 -10.03 3.68
C ALA A 160 20.70 -9.28 4.00
N ASN A 161 21.84 -9.87 3.66
CA ASN A 161 23.14 -9.19 3.76
C ASN A 161 23.21 -8.10 2.68
N ARG A 162 23.37 -6.84 3.10
CA ARG A 162 23.42 -5.69 2.20
C ARG A 162 24.87 -5.37 1.90
N VAL A 163 25.26 -5.57 0.66
CA VAL A 163 26.56 -5.13 0.15
C VAL A 163 26.30 -3.99 -0.82
N ALA A 164 26.96 -2.86 -0.60
CA ALA A 164 26.94 -1.76 -1.55
C ALA A 164 27.68 -2.19 -2.82
N ASP A 165 26.95 -2.37 -3.92
CA ASP A 165 27.50 -2.76 -5.21
C ASP A 165 27.29 -1.62 -6.21
N ALA A 166 28.21 -0.66 -6.20
CA ALA A 166 28.16 0.51 -7.07
C ALA A 166 28.15 0.11 -8.56
N ALA A 167 28.86 -0.96 -8.94
CA ALA A 167 28.90 -1.42 -10.31
C ALA A 167 27.57 -2.03 -10.76
N ALA A 168 26.87 -2.75 -9.88
CA ALA A 168 25.52 -3.23 -10.14
C ALA A 168 24.53 -2.05 -10.26
N TYR A 169 24.58 -1.07 -9.35
CA TYR A 169 23.70 0.11 -9.44
C TYR A 169 23.92 0.90 -10.73
N ALA A 170 25.17 1.14 -11.13
CA ALA A 170 25.51 1.86 -12.34
C ALA A 170 24.91 1.21 -13.62
N LYS A 171 24.75 -0.11 -13.65
CA LYS A 171 24.10 -0.82 -14.78
C LYS A 171 22.62 -0.49 -14.93
N PHE A 172 21.94 -0.11 -13.85
CA PHE A 172 20.51 0.20 -13.85
C PHE A 172 20.22 1.70 -13.85
N GLU A 173 21.20 2.53 -13.48
CA GLU A 173 21.03 3.97 -13.26
C GLU A 173 20.43 4.68 -14.47
N ALA A 174 20.97 4.47 -15.67
CA ALA A 174 20.47 5.12 -16.89
C ALA A 174 18.98 4.82 -17.13
N LYS A 175 18.58 3.54 -17.06
CA LYS A 175 17.19 3.11 -17.28
C LYS A 175 16.25 3.58 -16.17
N LEU A 176 16.75 3.70 -14.93
CA LEU A 176 15.99 4.27 -13.83
C LEU A 176 15.77 5.77 -14.06
N MET A 177 16.81 6.51 -14.46
CA MET A 177 16.73 7.94 -14.76
C MET A 177 15.74 8.22 -15.90
N GLU A 178 15.77 7.43 -16.99
CA GLU A 178 14.77 7.52 -18.07
C GLU A 178 13.34 7.43 -17.54
N ARG A 179 13.06 6.45 -16.66
CA ARG A 179 11.72 6.29 -16.06
C ARG A 179 11.35 7.45 -15.15
N LEU A 180 12.28 7.96 -14.36
CA LEU A 180 12.04 9.10 -13.46
C LEU A 180 11.77 10.38 -14.26
N PHE A 181 12.50 10.60 -15.36
CA PHE A 181 12.25 11.72 -16.26
C PHE A 181 10.90 11.61 -16.96
N GLU A 182 10.51 10.42 -17.39
CA GLU A 182 9.19 10.20 -18.00
C GLU A 182 8.05 10.45 -17.01
N VAL A 183 8.16 9.94 -15.77
CA VAL A 183 7.17 10.23 -14.72
C VAL A 183 7.08 11.74 -14.46
N ARG A 184 8.23 12.41 -14.36
CA ARG A 184 8.27 13.86 -14.17
C ARG A 184 7.61 14.62 -15.33
N ARG A 185 7.90 14.27 -16.58
CA ARG A 185 7.28 14.88 -17.77
C ARG A 185 5.76 14.80 -17.67
N ARG A 186 5.23 13.63 -17.34
CA ARG A 186 3.78 13.41 -17.16
C ARG A 186 3.19 14.23 -16.01
N LEU A 187 3.93 14.45 -14.93
CA LEU A 187 3.49 15.32 -13.83
C LEU A 187 3.46 16.79 -14.25
N ILE A 188 4.46 17.27 -15.00
CA ILE A 188 4.49 18.65 -15.52
C ILE A 188 3.34 18.87 -16.51
N GLU A 189 3.12 17.94 -17.45
CA GLU A 189 2.02 18.03 -18.43
C GLU A 189 0.63 18.03 -17.77
N ALA A 190 0.52 17.39 -16.60
CA ALA A 190 -0.71 17.39 -15.81
C ALA A 190 -0.84 18.59 -14.85
N ASP A 191 0.12 19.53 -14.86
CA ASP A 191 0.22 20.64 -13.91
C ASP A 191 0.22 20.18 -12.43
N LEU A 192 0.87 19.04 -12.16
CA LEU A 192 0.94 18.42 -10.84
C LEU A 192 2.30 18.63 -10.18
N GLY A 193 2.40 19.71 -9.42
CA GLY A 193 3.53 20.02 -8.53
C GLY A 193 4.56 20.97 -9.14
N VAL A 194 5.58 21.31 -8.34
CA VAL A 194 6.62 22.29 -8.74
C VAL A 194 7.92 21.55 -9.10
N PRO A 195 8.52 21.79 -10.27
CA PRO A 195 9.78 21.18 -10.64
C PRO A 195 10.91 21.57 -9.67
N VAL A 196 11.62 20.59 -9.11
CA VAL A 196 12.78 20.83 -8.24
C VAL A 196 14.07 20.69 -9.04
N LYS A 197 14.97 21.67 -8.93
CA LYS A 197 16.28 21.70 -9.59
C LYS A 197 17.24 20.70 -8.93
N ASN A 198 18.02 19.97 -9.73
CA ASN A 198 19.10 19.11 -9.24
C ASN A 198 20.24 18.98 -10.27
N GLN A 199 21.32 18.30 -9.91
CA GLN A 199 22.52 18.13 -10.75
C GLN A 199 22.27 17.37 -12.07
N TYR A 200 21.13 16.70 -12.20
CA TYR A 200 20.71 15.99 -13.40
C TYR A 200 19.65 16.78 -14.19
N TRP A 201 19.33 18.01 -13.79
CA TRP A 201 18.28 18.83 -14.39
C TRP A 201 18.69 20.30 -14.51
N HIS A 202 18.94 20.74 -15.74
CA HIS A 202 19.24 22.13 -16.10
C HIS A 202 18.01 22.82 -16.74
N GLU A 203 17.94 24.15 -16.61
CA GLU A 203 16.76 24.99 -16.93
C GLU A 203 16.25 24.89 -18.38
N GLU A 204 17.09 24.47 -19.33
CA GLU A 204 16.74 24.39 -20.76
C GLU A 204 15.62 23.39 -21.07
N GLN A 205 15.43 22.36 -20.24
CA GLN A 205 14.37 21.36 -20.43
C GLN A 205 13.00 21.81 -19.89
N THR A 206 12.95 22.86 -19.06
CA THR A 206 11.71 23.43 -18.52
C THR A 206 11.03 24.41 -19.47
N ALA A 207 11.78 25.06 -20.37
CA ALA A 207 11.25 26.07 -21.28
C ALA A 207 10.47 25.47 -22.47
N ALA A 208 10.82 24.26 -22.91
CA ALA A 208 10.21 23.62 -24.06
C ALA A 208 8.72 23.25 -23.86
N VAL A 209 8.31 22.97 -22.62
CA VAL A 209 6.91 22.61 -22.29
C VAL A 209 6.02 23.85 -22.14
N ALA A 210 6.58 24.98 -21.66
CA ALA A 210 5.85 26.24 -21.57
C ALA A 210 5.55 26.86 -22.97
N SER A 211 6.36 26.54 -23.98
CA SER A 211 6.21 27.04 -25.34
C SER A 211 5.18 26.29 -26.19
N SER A 212 4.73 25.09 -25.79
CA SER A 212 3.75 24.29 -26.54
C SER A 212 2.32 24.40 -26.01
N ALA A 213 2.09 25.22 -24.98
CA ALA A 213 0.79 25.44 -24.34
C ALA A 213 0.18 26.83 -24.66
N VAL A 214 0.61 27.46 -25.76
CA VAL A 214 0.02 28.69 -26.31
C VAL A 214 -0.67 28.38 -27.64
#